data_AF-A0A8J9YE20-F1
#
_entry.id   AF-A0A8J9YE20-F1
#
_cell.length_a   1.000
_cell.length_b   1.000
_cell.length_c   1.000
_cell.angle_alpha   90.00
_cell.angle_beta   90.00
_cell.angle_gamma   90.00
#
_symmetry.space_group_name_H-M   'P 1'
#
loop_
_entity.id
_entity.type
_entity.pdbx_description
1 polymer ?
#
loop_
_entity_poly.entity_id
_entity_poly.type
_entity_poly.pdbx_seq_one_letter_code
_entity_poly.pdbx_strand_id
1 'polypeptide(L)'
;MLRGADDILQVVEEITCCCAGGVSPDFIFGVDKVQCQGACVNAPVIVVDDDYYEDVTVCDVHNIIQTLKCGGIPPWGPQSGRFACEPITGQTTLLEDPPPPGFGIQQALFGGPNPSLCKP
;
A
#
# COMPACT_ATOMS: atom_id res chain seq x y z
N MET A 1 -6.48 5.18 -16.82
CA MET A 1 -6.08 3.82 -16.39
C MET A 1 -7.23 3.18 -15.60
N LEU A 2 -7.40 1.85 -15.59
CA LEU A 2 -8.63 1.11 -15.19
C LEU A 2 -9.34 1.57 -13.90
N ARG A 3 -8.59 2.03 -12.89
CA ARG A 3 -9.14 2.44 -11.58
C ARG A 3 -9.30 3.95 -11.39
N GLY A 4 -9.05 4.77 -12.42
CA GLY A 4 -9.24 6.23 -12.36
C GLY A 4 -7.99 7.02 -11.93
N ALA A 5 -6.79 6.48 -12.12
CA ALA A 5 -5.54 7.20 -11.75
C ALA A 5 -5.33 8.52 -12.53
N ASP A 6 -5.89 8.64 -13.73
CA ASP A 6 -5.81 9.89 -14.50
C ASP A 6 -6.70 10.99 -13.89
N ASP A 7 -7.85 10.63 -13.30
CA ASP A 7 -8.74 11.56 -12.60
C ASP A 7 -8.06 12.07 -11.31
N ILE A 8 -7.35 11.17 -10.62
CA ILE A 8 -6.55 11.51 -9.44
C ILE A 8 -5.43 12.51 -9.81
N LEU A 9 -4.72 12.28 -10.92
CA LEU A 9 -3.68 13.20 -11.39
C LEU A 9 -4.26 14.59 -11.68
N GLN A 10 -5.39 14.66 -12.39
CA GLN A 10 -6.04 15.94 -12.69
C GLN A 10 -6.36 16.72 -11.40
N VAL A 11 -6.91 16.05 -10.39
CA VAL A 11 -7.23 16.67 -9.10
C VAL A 11 -5.96 17.15 -8.38
N VAL A 12 -4.88 16.36 -8.41
CA VAL A 12 -3.59 16.80 -7.85
C VAL A 12 -3.13 18.08 -8.52
N GLU A 13 -3.12 18.12 -9.86
CA GLU A 13 -2.69 19.29 -10.64
C GLU A 13 -3.54 20.55 -10.32
N GLU A 14 -4.85 20.37 -10.13
CA GLU A 14 -5.77 21.44 -9.75
C GLU A 14 -5.49 21.99 -8.33
N ILE A 15 -5.17 21.13 -7.36
CA ILE A 15 -4.95 21.54 -5.95
C ILE A 15 -3.56 22.15 -5.76
N THR A 16 -2.54 21.64 -6.46
CA THR A 16 -1.16 22.13 -6.37
C THR A 16 -0.91 23.31 -7.29
N CYS A 17 -1.82 23.59 -8.23
CA CYS A 17 -1.66 24.57 -9.30
C CYS A 17 -0.39 24.32 -10.13
N CYS A 18 -0.01 23.05 -10.34
CA CYS A 18 1.10 22.68 -11.22
C CYS A 18 0.75 21.46 -12.07
N CYS A 19 1.26 21.43 -13.30
CA CYS A 19 1.13 20.27 -14.17
C CYS A 19 2.21 19.23 -13.84
N ALA A 20 1.96 17.97 -14.21
CA ALA A 20 2.95 16.91 -14.15
C ALA A 20 4.27 17.30 -14.87
N GLY A 21 5.41 17.04 -14.24
CA GLY A 21 6.74 17.51 -14.66
C GLY A 21 7.12 18.88 -14.09
N GLY A 22 6.32 19.45 -13.20
CA GLY A 22 6.49 20.80 -12.67
C GLY A 22 6.50 20.89 -11.15
N VAL A 23 6.81 22.08 -10.67
CA VAL A 23 6.80 22.43 -9.23
C VAL A 23 5.73 23.49 -8.99
N SER A 24 5.03 23.37 -7.86
CA SER A 24 3.99 24.31 -7.44
C SER A 24 4.55 25.70 -7.14
N PRO A 25 3.74 26.78 -7.25
CA PRO A 25 4.19 28.15 -7.02
C PRO A 25 4.71 28.44 -5.60
N ASP A 26 4.26 27.65 -4.62
CA ASP A 26 4.71 27.72 -3.22
C ASP A 26 6.02 26.93 -2.98
N PHE A 27 6.55 26.25 -4.00
CA PHE A 27 7.74 25.40 -3.95
C PHE A 27 7.65 24.23 -2.95
N ILE A 28 6.43 23.82 -2.59
CA ILE A 28 6.19 22.71 -1.65
C ILE A 28 6.01 21.38 -2.40
N PHE A 29 5.35 21.38 -3.56
CA PHE A 29 5.01 20.15 -4.29
C PHE A 29 5.67 20.09 -5.66
N GLY A 30 6.40 19.01 -5.92
CA GLY A 30 6.68 18.53 -7.27
C GLY A 30 5.64 17.49 -7.66
N VAL A 31 5.08 17.59 -8.87
CA VAL A 31 4.10 16.61 -9.36
C VAL A 31 4.68 15.92 -10.58
N ASP A 32 4.75 14.59 -10.54
CA ASP A 32 5.23 13.77 -11.65
C ASP A 32 4.30 12.60 -11.92
N LYS A 33 4.06 12.33 -13.21
CA LYS A 33 3.35 11.12 -13.64
C LYS A 33 4.36 9.99 -13.83
N VAL A 34 4.41 9.08 -12.87
CA VAL A 34 5.28 7.91 -12.90
C VAL A 34 4.58 6.70 -13.53
N GLN A 35 5.35 5.62 -13.73
CA GLN A 35 4.86 4.34 -14.23
C GLN A 35 4.33 3.47 -13.08
N CYS A 36 4.36 2.15 -13.26
CA CYS A 36 3.92 1.21 -12.24
C CYS A 36 4.78 1.29 -10.97
N GLN A 37 4.13 1.51 -9.83
CA GLN A 37 4.75 1.53 -8.49
C GLN A 37 4.60 0.20 -7.72
N GLY A 38 4.08 -0.86 -8.36
CA GLY A 38 3.97 -2.18 -7.72
C GLY A 38 2.80 -2.39 -6.75
N ALA A 39 1.98 -1.37 -6.51
CA ALA A 39 0.80 -1.43 -5.63
C ALA A 39 -0.52 -1.64 -6.41
N CYS A 40 -0.52 -2.53 -7.42
CA CYS A 40 -1.61 -2.65 -8.40
C CYS A 40 -2.96 -3.04 -7.79
N VAL A 41 -2.96 -3.90 -6.75
CA VAL A 41 -4.19 -4.35 -6.06
C VAL A 41 -4.80 -3.27 -5.16
N ASN A 42 -4.05 -2.19 -4.96
CA ASN A 42 -4.34 -1.04 -4.13
C ASN A 42 -4.58 0.23 -4.96
N ALA A 43 -4.80 0.08 -6.27
CA ALA A 43 -5.05 1.21 -7.14
C ALA A 43 -6.42 1.88 -6.89
N PRO A 44 -6.50 3.23 -6.95
CA PRO A 44 -5.44 4.17 -7.36
C PRO A 44 -4.40 4.46 -6.27
N VAL A 45 -3.19 4.87 -6.68
CA VAL A 45 -2.06 5.13 -5.76
C VAL A 45 -1.44 6.49 -6.06
N ILE A 46 -1.15 7.26 -5.01
CA ILE A 46 -0.24 8.40 -5.02
C ILE A 46 0.95 8.04 -4.12
N VAL A 47 2.15 8.39 -4.55
CA VAL A 47 3.36 8.29 -3.72
C VAL A 47 3.86 9.69 -3.45
N VAL A 48 4.04 10.02 -2.18
CA VAL A 48 4.68 11.28 -1.74
C VAL A 48 5.96 10.89 -1.03
N ASP A 49 7.10 11.27 -1.60
CA ASP A 49 8.42 10.84 -1.15
C ASP A 49 8.49 9.30 -1.04
N ASP A 50 8.59 8.76 0.18
CA ASP A 50 8.66 7.31 0.45
C ASP A 50 7.30 6.69 0.85
N ASP A 51 6.26 7.51 1.03
CA ASP A 51 4.98 7.09 1.57
C ASP A 51 3.96 6.78 0.47
N TYR A 52 3.37 5.57 0.56
CA TYR A 52 2.35 5.09 -0.37
C TYR A 52 0.97 5.45 0.17
N TYR A 53 0.18 6.18 -0.61
CA TYR A 53 -1.23 6.45 -0.34
C TYR A 53 -2.07 5.69 -1.36
N GLU A 54 -2.80 4.71 -0.87
CA GLU A 54 -3.44 3.67 -1.66
C GLU A 54 -4.97 3.75 -1.58
N ASP A 55 -5.66 3.12 -2.53
CA ASP A 55 -7.12 3.21 -2.68
C ASP A 55 -7.65 4.64 -2.68
N VAL A 56 -6.86 5.59 -3.16
CA VAL A 56 -7.17 7.02 -3.01
C VAL A 56 -8.40 7.39 -3.83
N THR A 57 -9.30 8.11 -3.20
CA THR A 57 -10.40 8.83 -3.86
C THR A 57 -10.04 10.30 -4.02
N VAL A 58 -10.78 11.02 -4.85
CA VAL A 58 -10.64 12.48 -5.04
C VAL A 58 -10.69 13.23 -3.70
N CYS A 59 -11.59 12.84 -2.79
CA CYS A 59 -11.71 13.43 -1.46
C CYS A 59 -10.44 13.21 -0.62
N ASP A 60 -9.84 12.03 -0.70
CA ASP A 60 -8.63 11.70 0.05
C ASP A 60 -7.43 12.52 -0.43
N VAL A 61 -7.32 12.77 -1.74
CA VAL A 61 -6.28 13.64 -2.31
C VAL A 61 -6.30 15.03 -1.69
N HIS A 62 -7.48 15.63 -1.55
CA HIS A 62 -7.64 16.92 -0.89
C HIS A 62 -7.12 16.88 0.55
N ASN A 63 -7.49 15.85 1.30
CA ASN A 63 -7.08 15.70 2.70
C ASN A 63 -5.57 15.47 2.83
N ILE A 64 -4.98 14.63 1.98
CA ILE A 64 -3.55 14.34 1.93
C ILE A 64 -2.77 15.62 1.66
N ILE A 65 -3.07 16.33 0.56
CA ILE A 65 -2.33 17.55 0.18
C ILE A 65 -2.48 18.65 1.24
N GLN A 66 -3.68 18.85 1.81
CA GLN A 66 -3.88 19.85 2.86
C GLN A 66 -3.11 19.51 4.14
N THR A 67 -3.10 18.24 4.54
CA THR A 67 -2.36 17.78 5.72
C THR A 67 -0.87 18.03 5.54
N LEU A 68 -0.33 17.69 4.37
CA LEU A 68 1.07 17.96 3.99
C LEU A 68 1.38 19.45 3.97
N LYS A 69 0.48 20.30 3.42
CA LYS A 69 0.62 21.77 3.43
C LYS A 69 0.69 22.34 4.86
N CYS A 70 -0.04 21.74 5.80
CA CYS A 70 0.00 22.13 7.20
C CYS A 70 1.23 21.59 7.97
N GLY A 71 2.12 20.86 7.30
CA GLY A 71 3.30 20.22 7.90
C GLY A 71 2.99 18.94 8.68
N GLY A 72 1.78 18.39 8.53
CA GLY A 72 1.41 17.08 9.05
C GLY A 72 1.75 15.97 8.07
N ILE A 73 1.87 14.75 8.59
CA ILE A 73 2.04 13.54 7.76
C ILE A 73 0.73 12.75 7.86
N PRO A 74 -0.04 12.62 6.76
CA PRO A 74 -1.26 11.81 6.76
C PRO A 74 -0.92 10.31 6.89
N PRO A 75 -1.88 9.47 7.31
CA PRO A 75 -1.64 8.04 7.43
C PRO A 75 -1.39 7.42 6.05
N TRP A 76 -0.23 6.80 5.89
CA TRP A 76 0.12 6.03 4.69
C TRP A 76 -0.60 4.68 4.68
N GLY A 77 -0.71 4.08 3.50
CA GLY A 77 -1.45 2.86 3.22
C GLY A 77 -2.82 3.11 2.57
N PRO A 78 -3.70 2.10 2.58
CA PRO A 78 -5.03 2.18 1.97
C PRO A 78 -5.96 3.15 2.70
N GLN A 79 -6.55 4.09 1.96
CA GLN A 79 -7.50 5.07 2.50
C GLN A 79 -8.93 4.51 2.61
N SER A 80 -9.20 3.35 2.00
CA SER A 80 -10.53 2.71 1.97
C SER A 80 -10.97 2.06 3.29
N GLY A 81 -10.07 1.99 4.30
CA GLY A 81 -10.33 1.40 5.61
C GLY A 81 -9.85 -0.04 5.77
N ARG A 82 -9.36 -0.68 4.70
CA ARG A 82 -8.55 -1.90 4.81
C ARG A 82 -7.14 -1.56 5.27
N PHE A 83 -6.43 -2.52 5.84
CA PHE A 83 -5.11 -2.32 6.42
C PHE A 83 -3.98 -2.40 5.40
N ALA A 84 -3.99 -3.43 4.52
CA ALA A 84 -2.94 -3.63 3.53
C ALA A 84 -3.55 -3.99 2.18
N CYS A 85 -3.56 -5.28 1.81
CA CYS A 85 -4.03 -5.75 0.51
C CYS A 85 -5.17 -6.76 0.62
N GLU A 86 -5.75 -6.93 1.81
CA GLU A 86 -6.87 -7.83 2.01
C GLU A 86 -8.12 -7.34 1.21
N PRO A 87 -9.05 -8.25 0.89
CA PRO A 87 -10.28 -7.85 0.23
C PRO A 87 -11.10 -6.91 1.12
N ILE A 88 -11.64 -5.84 0.53
CA ILE A 88 -12.50 -4.87 1.23
C ILE A 88 -13.74 -5.53 1.83
N THR A 89 -14.21 -6.64 1.23
CA THR A 89 -15.36 -7.42 1.72
C THR A 89 -15.04 -8.34 2.90
N GLY A 90 -13.82 -8.30 3.42
CA GLY A 90 -13.33 -9.18 4.47
C GLY A 90 -12.40 -10.27 3.95
N GLN A 91 -11.60 -10.81 4.87
CA GLN A 91 -10.57 -11.80 4.58
C GLN A 91 -11.20 -13.12 4.08
N THR A 92 -10.69 -13.66 2.98
CA THR A 92 -11.16 -14.94 2.40
C THR A 92 -10.15 -16.08 2.55
N THR A 93 -8.92 -15.77 2.99
CA THR A 93 -7.77 -16.69 3.07
C THR A 93 -6.96 -16.37 4.31
N LEU A 94 -6.12 -17.29 4.81
CA LEU A 94 -5.36 -17.10 6.07
C LEU A 94 -6.30 -16.83 7.26
N LEU A 95 -7.40 -17.59 7.33
CA LEU A 95 -8.40 -17.51 8.40
C LEU A 95 -8.01 -18.28 9.67
N GLU A 96 -7.03 -19.17 9.54
CA GLU A 96 -6.52 -20.01 10.62
C GLU A 96 -5.24 -19.42 11.20
N ASP A 97 -4.94 -19.77 12.45
CA ASP A 97 -3.68 -19.40 13.08
C ASP A 97 -2.48 -20.00 12.33
N PRO A 98 -1.34 -19.29 12.27
CA PRO A 98 -0.16 -19.78 11.57
C PRO A 98 0.34 -21.08 12.23
N PRO A 99 0.85 -22.03 11.42
CA PRO A 99 1.35 -23.28 11.96
C PRO A 99 2.54 -23.04 12.90
N PRO A 100 2.70 -23.85 13.96
CA PRO A 100 3.76 -23.66 14.93
C PRO A 100 5.14 -23.93 14.31
N PRO A 101 6.23 -23.42 14.92
CA PRO A 101 7.60 -23.72 14.50
C PRO A 101 7.82 -25.24 14.42
N GLY A 102 8.43 -25.71 13.33
CA GLY A 102 8.62 -27.15 13.07
C GLY A 102 7.66 -27.74 12.06
N PHE A 103 6.56 -27.05 11.73
CA PHE A 103 5.65 -27.48 10.67
C PHE A 103 6.35 -27.47 9.31
N GLY A 104 6.26 -28.60 8.58
CA GLY A 104 6.88 -28.74 7.26
C GLY A 104 8.41 -28.91 7.26
N ILE A 105 9.07 -29.02 8.42
CA ILE A 105 10.50 -29.31 8.45
C ILE A 105 10.76 -30.73 7.90
N GLN A 106 11.72 -30.84 6.98
CA GLN A 106 12.14 -32.12 6.42
C GLN A 106 12.76 -33.03 7.49
N GLN A 107 12.53 -34.33 7.36
CA GLN A 107 12.99 -35.33 8.33
C GLN A 107 14.50 -35.28 8.61
N ALA A 108 15.32 -35.00 7.58
CA ALA A 108 16.77 -34.93 7.68
C ALA A 108 17.29 -33.80 8.59
N LEU A 109 16.48 -32.77 8.87
CA LEU A 109 16.87 -31.63 9.72
C LEU A 109 16.58 -31.85 11.21
N PHE A 110 15.87 -32.92 11.61
CA PHE A 110 15.56 -33.20 13.02
C PHE A 110 16.71 -33.83 13.81
N GLY A 111 17.91 -33.93 13.24
CA GLY A 111 19.14 -34.26 13.99
C GLY A 111 19.17 -35.65 14.65
N GLY A 112 18.37 -36.61 14.19
CA GLY A 112 18.36 -37.96 14.75
C GLY A 112 17.26 -38.86 14.18
N PRO A 113 17.29 -40.18 14.47
CA PRO A 113 16.30 -41.11 13.95
C PRO A 113 14.89 -40.72 14.43
N ASN A 114 13.97 -40.80 13.47
CA ASN A 114 12.57 -40.40 13.54
C ASN A 114 11.92 -40.73 14.90
N PRO A 115 11.31 -39.77 15.63
CA PRO A 115 10.64 -40.05 16.91
C PRO A 115 9.45 -41.02 16.76
N SER A 116 8.96 -41.27 15.55
CA SER A 116 7.97 -42.32 15.27
C SER A 116 8.54 -43.76 15.24
N LEU A 117 9.87 -43.92 15.27
CA LEU A 117 10.57 -45.22 15.35
C LEU A 117 10.97 -45.62 16.78
N CYS A 118 10.84 -44.72 17.76
CA CYS A 118 10.92 -45.07 19.19
C CYS A 118 9.53 -45.48 19.70
N LYS A 119 9.02 -46.62 19.23
CA LYS A 119 8.06 -47.42 20.01
C LYS A 119 8.85 -48.37 20.92
N PRO A 120 8.34 -48.70 22.13
CA PRO A 120 9.04 -49.54 23.09
C PRO A 120 9.41 -50.91 22.54
#